data_AF-A0A7H4NUJ8-F1
#
_entry.id   AF-A0A7H4NUJ8-F1
#
_cell.length_a   1.000
_cell.length_b   1.000
_cell.length_c   1.000
_cell.angle_alpha   90.00
_cell.angle_beta   90.00
_cell.angle_gamma   90.00
#
_symmetry.space_group_name_H-M   'P 1'
#
loop_
_entity.id
_entity.type
_entity.pdbx_description
1 polymer ?
#
loop_
_entity_poly.entity_id
_entity_poly.type
_entity_poly.pdbx_seq_one_letter_code
_entity_poly.pdbx_strand_id
1 'polypeptide(L)'
;MSLEQVAGVLAGARGVVSVDTGLSHLTAALDKPNFTLYGPTDPGLIGGYGKNQYVVRPESGSSTGDIPASRILQLLKSQELA
;
A
#
# COMPACT_ATOMS: atom_id res chain seq x y z
N MET A 1 -7.16 -8.09 17.94
CA MET A 1 -6.68 -9.11 16.98
C MET A 1 -5.21 -9.39 17.27
N SER A 2 -4.77 -10.64 17.13
CA SER A 2 -3.34 -11.00 17.07
C SER A 2 -2.75 -10.70 15.69
N LEU A 3 -1.42 -10.73 15.57
CA LEU A 3 -0.73 -10.55 14.28
C LEU A 3 -1.17 -11.58 13.23
N GLU A 4 -1.33 -12.83 13.65
CA GLU A 4 -1.83 -13.92 12.81
C GLU A 4 -3.26 -13.65 12.32
N GLN A 5 -4.14 -13.17 13.20
CA GLN A 5 -5.51 -12.81 12.82
C GLN A 5 -5.52 -11.67 11.78
N VAL A 6 -4.63 -10.68 11.93
CA VAL A 6 -4.49 -9.60 10.94
C VAL A 6 -3.94 -10.14 9.62
N ALA A 7 -2.94 -11.03 9.66
CA ALA A 7 -2.42 -11.68 8.46
C ALA A 7 -3.51 -12.45 7.71
N GLY A 8 -4.40 -13.15 8.41
CA GLY A 8 -5.55 -13.84 7.82
C GLY A 8 -6.50 -12.89 7.09
N VAL A 9 -6.80 -11.72 7.67
CA VAL A 9 -7.61 -10.69 7.01
C VAL A 9 -6.91 -10.14 5.77
N LEU A 10 -5.62 -9.82 5.86
CA LEU A 10 -4.83 -9.34 4.72
C LEU A 10 -4.76 -10.37 3.59
N ALA A 11 -4.59 -11.65 3.92
CA ALA A 11 -4.57 -12.74 2.95
C ALA A 11 -5.88 -12.88 2.18
N GLY A 12 -7.03 -12.55 2.81
CA GLY A 12 -8.34 -12.54 2.16
C GLY A 12 -8.67 -11.25 1.39
N ALA A 13 -7.86 -10.20 1.52
CA ALA A 13 -8.13 -8.93 0.85
C ALA A 13 -7.89 -9.01 -0.66
N ARG A 14 -8.77 -8.37 -1.44
CA ARG A 14 -8.57 -8.19 -2.90
C ARG A 14 -7.44 -7.21 -3.20
N GLY A 15 -7.30 -6.19 -2.37
CA GLY A 15 -6.22 -5.23 -2.40
C GLY A 15 -6.19 -4.41 -1.12
N VAL A 16 -5.05 -3.79 -0.84
CA VAL A 16 -4.78 -3.04 0.39
C VAL A 16 -4.29 -1.65 0.02
N VAL A 17 -4.73 -0.64 0.77
CA VAL A 17 -4.15 0.69 0.77
C VAL A 17 -3.55 0.91 2.15
N SER A 18 -2.27 1.23 2.23
CA SER A 18 -1.53 1.33 3.47
C SER A 18 -0.62 2.56 3.49
N VAL A 19 -0.24 2.99 4.69
CA VAL A 19 0.92 3.86 4.88
C VAL A 19 2.19 3.00 4.99
N ASP A 20 3.34 3.66 4.97
CA ASP A 20 4.63 3.04 5.27
C ASP A 20 4.68 2.54 6.73
N THR A 21 4.44 1.23 6.93
CA THR A 21 4.35 0.58 8.24
C THR A 21 4.63 -0.93 8.13
N GLY A 22 4.93 -1.59 9.25
CA GLY A 22 5.22 -3.03 9.30
C GLY A 22 4.11 -3.92 8.71
N LEU A 23 2.84 -3.54 8.85
CA LEU A 23 1.73 -4.29 8.23
C LEU A 23 1.69 -4.14 6.70
N SER A 24 2.28 -3.09 6.14
CA SER A 24 2.47 -2.98 4.69
C SER A 24 3.46 -4.04 4.20
N HIS A 25 4.55 -4.26 4.94
CA HIS A 25 5.49 -5.35 4.65
C HIS A 25 4.86 -6.73 4.80
N LEU A 26 4.02 -6.94 5.82
CA LEU A 26 3.26 -8.18 5.96
C LEU A 26 2.33 -8.41 4.75
N THR A 27 1.70 -7.36 4.25
CA THR A 27 0.88 -7.42 3.03
C THR A 27 1.71 -7.80 1.80
N ALA A 28 2.91 -7.22 1.67
CA ALA A 28 3.86 -7.54 0.61
C ALA A 28 4.31 -9.01 0.66
N ALA A 29 4.63 -9.51 1.85
CA ALA A 29 5.02 -10.90 2.06
C ALA A 29 3.91 -11.91 1.73
N LEU A 30 2.64 -11.47 1.77
CA LEU A 30 1.48 -12.26 1.37
C LEU A 30 1.15 -12.15 -0.14
N ASP A 31 2.00 -11.48 -0.93
CA ASP A 31 1.82 -11.21 -2.36
C ASP A 31 0.46 -10.56 -2.69
N LYS A 32 -0.06 -9.74 -1.78
CA LYS A 32 -1.34 -9.05 -1.98
C LYS A 32 -1.11 -7.72 -2.70
N PRO A 33 -1.96 -7.35 -3.67
CA PRO A 33 -1.96 -6.02 -4.25
C PRO A 33 -2.01 -4.94 -3.17
N ASN A 34 -1.00 -4.09 -3.12
CA ASN A 34 -0.83 -3.14 -2.03
C ASN A 34 -0.37 -1.78 -2.56
N PHE A 35 -1.14 -0.74 -2.28
CA PHE A 35 -0.85 0.64 -2.66
C PHE A 35 -0.33 1.37 -1.42
N THR A 36 0.99 1.43 -1.29
CA THR A 36 1.64 2.05 -0.14
C THR A 36 1.88 3.53 -0.40
N LEU A 37 1.34 4.35 0.51
CA LEU A 37 1.39 5.80 0.48
C LEU A 37 2.68 6.27 1.16
N TYR A 38 3.62 6.78 0.37
CA TYR A 38 4.87 7.34 0.84
C TYR A 38 4.82 8.87 0.78
N GLY A 39 5.04 9.50 1.94
CA GLY A 39 5.29 10.93 2.03
C GLY A 39 6.80 11.21 2.01
N PRO A 40 7.41 11.53 3.16
CA PRO A 40 8.83 11.93 3.20
C PRO A 40 9.78 10.73 3.13
N THR A 41 9.30 9.50 3.37
CA THR A 41 10.13 8.30 3.36
C THR A 41 10.40 7.81 1.94
N ASP A 42 11.59 7.25 1.72
CA ASP A 42 12.04 6.76 0.41
C ASP A 42 11.73 5.26 0.22
N PRO A 43 10.80 4.89 -0.66
CA PRO A 43 10.49 3.49 -0.97
C PRO A 43 11.65 2.74 -1.64
N GLY A 44 12.63 3.42 -2.22
CA GLY A 44 13.83 2.79 -2.77
C GLY A 44 14.72 2.15 -1.70
N LEU A 45 14.58 2.56 -0.44
CA LEU A 45 15.34 2.01 0.69
C LEU A 45 14.52 1.02 1.53
N ILE A 46 13.23 1.31 1.72
CA ILE A 46 12.36 0.60 2.67
C ILE A 46 11.03 0.13 2.04
N GLY A 47 10.98 0.00 0.72
CA GLY A 47 9.82 -0.51 0.01
C GLY A 47 9.36 -1.89 0.48
N GLY A 48 8.07 -2.16 0.37
CA GLY A 48 7.54 -3.51 0.52
C GLY A 48 8.08 -4.42 -0.61
N TYR A 49 8.64 -5.58 -0.23
CA TYR A 49 9.13 -6.58 -1.18
C TYR A 49 8.10 -7.69 -1.35
N GLY A 50 7.61 -7.88 -2.56
CA GLY A 50 6.58 -8.86 -2.91
C GLY A 50 5.98 -8.58 -4.28
N LYS A 51 5.05 -9.40 -4.73
CA LYS A 51 4.32 -9.15 -5.98
C LYS A 51 3.25 -8.07 -5.77
N ASN A 52 2.93 -7.34 -6.85
CA ASN A 52 1.83 -6.38 -6.87
C ASN A 52 1.97 -5.24 -5.82
N GLN A 53 3.19 -4.79 -5.57
CA GLN A 53 3.47 -3.65 -4.68
C GLN A 53 3.53 -2.35 -5.49
N TYR A 54 2.63 -1.42 -5.18
CA TYR A 54 2.49 -0.15 -5.87
C TYR A 54 2.92 0.99 -4.94
N VAL A 55 3.98 1.69 -5.35
CA VAL A 55 4.46 2.88 -4.67
C VAL A 55 3.60 4.07 -5.10
N VAL A 56 2.97 4.74 -4.13
CA VAL A 56 2.21 5.97 -4.38
C VAL A 56 2.87 7.13 -3.66
N ARG A 57 3.24 8.16 -4.43
CA ARG A 57 3.86 9.40 -3.94
C ARG A 57 3.02 10.60 -4.38
N PRO A 58 3.09 11.73 -3.66
CA PRO A 58 2.44 12.95 -4.12
C PRO A 58 3.11 13.48 -5.39
N GLU A 59 2.33 14.13 -6.25
CA GLU A 59 2.84 14.78 -7.47
C GLU A 59 3.61 16.07 -7.16
N SER A 60 3.26 16.72 -6.05
CA SER A 60 3.93 17.90 -5.50
C SER A 60 3.94 17.83 -3.97
N GLY A 61 5.04 18.26 -3.35
CA GLY A 61 5.20 18.18 -1.89
C GLY A 61 5.86 16.88 -1.43
N SER A 62 5.77 16.60 -0.14
CA SER A 62 6.40 15.45 0.49
C SER A 62 5.58 14.85 1.62
N SER A 63 4.32 15.28 1.79
CA SER A 63 3.42 14.72 2.80
C SER A 63 2.53 13.66 2.17
N THR A 64 2.16 12.64 2.95
CA THR A 64 1.09 11.70 2.55
C THR A 64 -0.23 12.43 2.31
N GLY A 65 -0.47 13.56 3.00
CA GLY A 65 -1.65 14.39 2.82
C GLY A 65 -1.74 15.08 1.46
N ASP A 66 -0.62 15.14 0.72
CA ASP A 66 -0.57 15.71 -0.63
C ASP A 66 -1.03 14.70 -1.70
N ILE A 67 -1.39 13.46 -1.31
CA ILE A 67 -1.90 12.43 -2.20
C ILE A 67 -3.44 12.48 -2.20
N PRO A 68 -4.08 12.90 -3.31
CA PRO A 68 -5.53 13.01 -3.35
C PRO A 68 -6.20 11.62 -3.37
N ALA A 69 -7.29 11.45 -2.64
CA ALA A 69 -8.05 10.20 -2.61
C ALA A 69 -8.55 9.76 -4.00
N SER A 70 -8.85 10.71 -4.89
CA SER A 70 -9.23 10.44 -6.28
C SER A 70 -8.14 9.70 -7.06
N ARG A 71 -6.86 10.02 -6.79
CA ARG A 71 -5.72 9.32 -7.39
C ARG A 71 -5.68 7.86 -6.95
N ILE A 72 -5.91 7.59 -5.66
CA ILE A 72 -5.96 6.22 -5.14
C ILE A 72 -7.09 5.43 -5.78
N LEU A 73 -8.28 6.04 -5.87
CA LEU A 73 -9.42 5.39 -6.52
C LEU A 73 -9.16 5.07 -7.99
N GLN A 74 -8.52 5.98 -8.73
CA GLN A 74 -8.14 5.74 -10.13
C GLN A 74 -7.14 4.58 -10.26
N LEU A 75 -6.16 4.50 -9.36
CA LEU A 75 -5.19 3.41 -9.34
C LEU A 75 -5.86 2.07 -9.02
N LEU A 76 -6.77 2.03 -8.04
CA LEU A 76 -7.53 0.82 -7.72
C LEU A 76 -8.37 0.34 -8.91
N LYS A 77 -9.05 1.24 -9.61
CA LYS A 77 -9.80 0.93 -10.84
C LYS A 77 -8.92 0.39 -11.96
N SER A 78 -7.71 0.94 -12.11
CA SER A 78 -6.74 0.46 -13.12
C SER A 78 -6.27 -0.98 -12.89
N GLN A 79 -6.43 -1.48 -11.66
CA GLN A 79 -6.11 -2.85 -11.26
C GLN A 79 -7.37 -3.71 -11.04
N GLU A 80 -8.55 -3.23 -11.46
CA GLU A 80 -9.83 -3.93 -11.32
C GLU A 80 -10.22 -4.26 -9.85
N LEU A 81 -9.76 -3.42 -8.91
CA LEU A 81 -10.01 -3.58 -7.48
C LEU A 81 -11.15 -2.71 -6.93
N ALA A 82 -11.66 -1.77 -7.74
CA ALA A 82 -12.73 -0.83 -7.42
C ALA A 82 -13.55 -0.45 -8.67
#